data_AF-A0A0V7YY11-F1
#
_entry.id   AF-A0A0V7YY11-F1
#
_cell.length_a   1.000
_cell.length_b   1.000
_cell.length_c   1.000
_cell.angle_alpha   90.00
_cell.angle_beta   90.00
_cell.angle_gamma   90.00
#
_symmetry.space_group_name_H-M   'P 1'
#
loop_
_entity.id
_entity.type
_entity.pdbx_description
1 polymer ?
#
loop_
_entity_poly.entity_id
_entity_poly.type
_entity_poly.pdbx_seq_one_letter_code
_entity_poly.pdbx_strand_id
1 'polypeptide(L)' 'MLPAAQVMARYQVSDMTIFRWLADPKLRFPQPIRINGRRYWRLADLQAFEARQAKKEAA' A
#
# COMPACT_ATOMS: atom_id res chain seq x y z
N MET A 1 7.33 3.61 10.02
CA MET A 1 7.06 2.36 9.29
C MET A 1 5.71 1.84 9.76
N LEU A 2 4.80 1.51 8.85
CA LEU A 2 3.47 0.99 9.16
C LEU A 2 3.43 -0.52 8.94
N PRO A 3 3.01 -1.35 9.92
CA PRO A 3 2.81 -2.78 9.72
C PRO A 3 1.58 -3.05 8.84
N ALA A 4 1.51 -4.23 8.23
CA ALA A 4 0.40 -4.67 7.37
C ALA A 4 -1.00 -4.40 7.97
N ALA A 5 -1.17 -4.66 9.28
CA ALA A 5 -2.44 -4.42 9.98
C ALA A 5 -2.89 -2.94 9.91
N GLN A 6 -1.98 -1.99 10.07
CA GLN A 6 -2.30 -0.57 9.98
C GLN A 6 -2.56 -0.13 8.54
N VAL A 7 -1.87 -0.73 7.57
CA VAL A 7 -2.13 -0.47 6.14
C VAL A 7 -3.51 -0.99 5.74
N MET A 8 -3.89 -2.19 6.18
CA MET A 8 -5.24 -2.74 5.99
C MET A 8 -6.31 -1.82 6.58
N ALA A 9 -6.13 -1.37 7.82
CA ALA A 9 -7.05 -0.44 8.47
C ALA A 9 -7.15 0.90 7.74
N ARG A 10 -6.02 1.45 7.27
CA ARG A 10 -5.96 2.73 6.54
C ARG A 10 -6.79 2.73 5.26
N TYR A 11 -6.74 1.64 4.49
CA TYR A 11 -7.49 1.52 3.24
C TYR A 11 -8.82 0.76 3.41
N GLN A 12 -9.15 0.32 4.62
CA GLN A 12 -10.30 -0.55 4.93
C GLN A 12 -10.38 -1.80 4.04
N VAL A 13 -9.22 -2.44 3.80
CA VAL A 13 -9.11 -3.64 2.95
C VAL A 13 -8.56 -4.84 3.71
N SER A 14 -8.79 -6.03 3.17
CA SER A 14 -8.21 -7.27 3.69
C SER A 14 -6.77 -7.50 3.19
N ASP A 15 -6.06 -8.42 3.83
CA ASP A 15 -4.69 -8.78 3.45
C ASP A 15 -4.61 -9.33 2.02
N MET A 16 -5.63 -10.07 1.60
CA MET A 16 -5.74 -10.62 0.24
C MET A 16 -5.84 -9.51 -0.79
N THR A 17 -6.52 -8.41 -0.47
CA THR A 17 -6.58 -7.23 -1.34
C THR A 17 -5.20 -6.58 -1.48
N ILE A 18 -4.47 -6.40 -0.38
CA ILE A 18 -3.08 -5.92 -0.43
C ILE A 18 -2.20 -6.86 -1.26
N PHE A 19 -2.37 -8.17 -1.12
CA PHE A 19 -1.63 -9.15 -1.92
C PHE A 19 -1.92 -8.98 -3.42
N ARG A 20 -3.19 -8.81 -3.83
CA ARG A 20 -3.56 -8.52 -5.22
C ARG A 20 -2.97 -7.21 -5.72
N TRP A 21 -2.96 -6.16 -4.89
CA TRP A 21 -2.35 -4.87 -5.22
C TRP A 21 -0.85 -4.96 -5.43
N LEU A 22 -0.16 -5.79 -4.66
CA LEU A 22 1.27 -6.06 -4.85
C LEU A 22 1.54 -6.86 -6.13
N ALA A 23 0.59 -7.71 -6.54
CA ALA A 23 0.68 -8.48 -7.78
C ALA A 23 0.32 -7.65 -9.03
N ASP A 24 -0.43 -6.56 -8.88
CA ASP A 24 -0.82 -5.70 -10.00
C ASP A 24 0.21 -4.59 -10.28
N PRO A 25 1.03 -4.71 -11.34
CA PRO A 25 2.02 -3.69 -11.68
C PRO A 25 1.40 -2.39 -12.18
N LYS A 26 0.13 -2.40 -12.64
CA LYS A 26 -0.56 -1.19 -13.12
C LYS A 26 -0.94 -0.27 -11.98
N LEU A 27 -1.25 -0.84 -10.81
CA LEU A 27 -1.60 -0.07 -9.62
C LEU A 27 -0.38 0.69 -9.06
N ARG A 28 0.83 0.17 -9.27
CA ARG A 28 2.09 0.74 -8.73
C ARG A 28 1.98 1.00 -7.21
N PHE A 29 1.39 0.03 -6.51
CA PHE A 29 1.29 0.07 -5.06
C PHE A 29 2.69 -0.08 -4.42
N PRO A 30 2.98 0.61 -3.29
CA PRO A 30 4.30 0.54 -2.68
C PRO A 30 4.68 -0.87 -2.21
N GLN A 31 5.92 -1.27 -2.51
CA GLN A 31 6.46 -2.55 -2.08
C GLN A 31 6.77 -2.56 -0.57
N PRO A 32 6.44 -3.64 0.16
CA PRO A 32 6.75 -3.74 1.58
C PRO A 32 8.23 -4.03 1.83
N ILE A 33 8.72 -3.51 2.94
CA ILE A 33 9.96 -3.92 3.57
C ILE A 33 9.64 -5.08 4.51
N ARG A 34 10.35 -6.21 4.36
CA ARG A 34 10.18 -7.37 5.22
C ARG A 34 11.18 -7.33 6.38
N ILE A 35 10.68 -7.33 7.61
CA ILE A 35 11.48 -7.39 8.84
C ILE A 35 10.92 -8.54 9.69
N ASN A 36 11.76 -9.53 10.00
CA ASN A 36 11.36 -10.75 10.73
C ASN A 36 10.09 -11.42 10.13
N GLY A 37 10.03 -11.51 8.80
CA GLY A 37 8.89 -12.09 8.09
C GLY A 37 7.61 -11.25 8.05
N ARG A 38 7.57 -10.11 8.76
CA ARG A 38 6.43 -9.18 8.75
C ARG A 38 6.64 -8.09 7.71
N ARG A 39 5.54 -7.68 7.05
CA ARG A 39 5.54 -6.61 6.05
C ARG A 39 5.34 -5.25 6.70
N TYR A 40 6.19 -4.30 6.32
CA TYR A 40 6.15 -2.91 6.74
C TYR A 40 6.20 -1.99 5.53
N TRP A 41 5.54 -0.85 5.62
CA TRP A 41 5.55 0.19 4.59
C TRP A 41 6.07 1.49 5.15
N ARG A 42 6.75 2.28 4.32
CA ARG A 42 7.07 3.66 4.65
C ARG A 42 5.81 4.50 4.46
N LEU A 43 5.54 5.37 5.42
CA LEU A 43 4.41 6.28 5.35
C LEU A 43 4.51 7.19 4.12
N ALA A 44 5.71 7.70 3.83
CA ALA A 44 5.97 8.54 2.67
C ALA A 44 5.61 7.85 1.33
N ASP A 45 5.92 6.55 1.19
CA ASP A 45 5.60 5.81 -0.04
C ASP A 45 4.08 5.64 -0.22
N LEU A 46 3.35 5.40 0.88
CA LEU A 46 1.89 5.29 0.89
C LEU A 46 1.23 6.64 0.58
N GLN A 47 1.71 7.73 1.17
CA GLN A 47 1.23 9.08 0.87
C GLN A 47 1.50 9.46 -0.59
N ALA A 48 2.67 9.12 -1.12
CA ALA A 48 2.98 9.34 -2.52
C ALA A 48 2.05 8.54 -3.45
N PHE A 49 1.66 7.32 -3.05
CA PHE A 49 0.67 6.53 -3.76
C PHE A 49 -0.73 7.17 -3.72
N GLU A 50 -1.19 7.59 -2.55
CA GLU A 50 -2.47 8.31 -2.37
C GLU A 50 -2.53 9.57 -3.23
N ALA A 51 -1.46 10.36 -3.25
CA ALA A 51 -1.36 11.55 -4.10
C ALA A 51 -1.43 11.23 -5.60
N ARG A 52 -0.90 10.08 -6.05
CA ARG A 52 -1.02 9.62 -7.44
C ARG A 52 -2.44 9.18 -7.77
N GLN A 53 -3.11 8.48 -6.86
CA GLN A 53 -4.50 8.04 -7.07
C GLN A 53 -5.46 9.23 -7.12
N ALA A 54 -5.31 10.20 -6.20
CA ALA A 54 -6.12 11.42 -6.21
C ALA A 54 -5.96 12.21 -7.52
N LYS A 55 -4.74 12.30 -8.07
CA LYS A 55 -4.50 12.93 -9.38
C LYS A 55 -5.11 12.17 -10.55
N LYS A 56 -5.25 10.85 -10.45
CA LYS A 56 -5.87 10.01 -11.49
C LYS A 56 -7.39 10.13 -11.50
N GLU A 57 -8.01 10.34 -10.34
CA GLU A 57 -9.46 10.53 -10.21
C GLU A 57 -9.91 11.95 -10.60
N ALA A 58 -9.03 12.94 -10.46
CA ALA A 58 -9.30 14.33 -10.80
C ALA A 58 -9.07 14.71 -12.29
N ALA A 59 -8.79 13.73 -13.17
CA ALA A 59 -8.49 13.92 -14.59
C ALA A 59 -9.45 13.11 -15.47
#